data_AF-A0A6V8KHZ5-F1
#
_entry.id   AF-A0A6V8KHZ5-F1
#
_cell.length_a   1.000
_cell.length_b   1.000
_cell.length_c   1.000
_cell.angle_alpha   90.00
_cell.angle_beta   90.00
_cell.angle_gamma   90.00
#
_symmetry.space_group_name_H-M   'P 1'
#
loop_
_entity.id
_entity.type
_entity.pdbx_description
1 polymer ?
#
loop_
_entity_poly.entity_id
_entity_poly.type
_entity_poly.pdbx_seq_one_letter_code
_entity_poly.pdbx_strand_id
1 'polypeptide(L)'
;MTTQWTVVTPASRVALDAHRRGGVTVNVTNAGQNADVAVFGAVAGDGADPSWFSVADPQRPVPPGGTVQYLLNIGVPAQVPPGRYAVAGRVYSANQPPEETSRTSGWILFDVAPAGAARPAPQPGPPPAAPPRPPQPRRQHLLPIVAVAAVGLVAVIVLGWTVIWPMFAKHEGVIESTDMRLLPGGIGLQHRQPCCGEPSATGGTFLYLEAWQVGHSGTAEFVLPDGGRFNISAIRSTSWNNGIVLLTIDGKQVGEEFDGYQNVQLGFTDWVRVGTVELDEGPHELTMTAVGESPDAHSRNAGIDAIRYESA
;
A
#
# COMPACT_ATOMS: atom_id res chain seq x y z
N MET A 1 11.37 -26.57 -10.75
CA MET A 1 9.91 -26.71 -10.96
C MET A 1 9.21 -25.94 -9.85
N THR A 2 9.05 -24.62 -10.00
CA THR A 2 8.56 -23.76 -8.92
C THR A 2 7.12 -23.37 -9.21
N THR A 3 6.18 -23.87 -8.41
CA THR A 3 4.83 -23.29 -8.33
C THR A 3 4.98 -21.86 -7.82
N GLN A 4 4.31 -20.91 -8.46
CA GLN A 4 4.26 -19.54 -8.00
C GLN A 4 2.80 -19.16 -7.76
N TRP A 5 2.43 -18.92 -6.51
CA TRP A 5 1.08 -18.50 -6.19
C TRP A 5 0.95 -16.98 -6.23
N THR A 6 -0.19 -16.51 -6.70
CA THR A 6 -0.62 -15.11 -6.56
C THR A 6 -1.98 -15.11 -5.88
N VAL A 7 -2.11 -14.34 -4.79
CA VAL A 7 -3.37 -14.22 -4.04
C VAL A 7 -3.86 -12.79 -4.17
N VAL A 8 -5.05 -12.61 -4.73
CA VAL A 8 -5.64 -11.29 -4.94
C VAL A 8 -7.02 -11.26 -4.31
N THR A 9 -7.25 -10.26 -3.47
CA THR A 9 -8.55 -9.98 -2.86
C THR A 9 -9.16 -8.78 -3.58
N PRO A 10 -10.29 -8.92 -4.29
CA PRO A 10 -10.97 -7.80 -4.95
C PRO A 10 -11.55 -6.79 -3.95
N ALA A 11 -11.68 -7.16 -2.68
CA ALA A 11 -12.11 -6.28 -1.60
C ALA A 11 -11.07 -6.27 -0.47
N SER A 12 -10.61 -5.09 -0.08
CA SER A 12 -9.75 -4.86 1.09
C SER A 12 -10.55 -4.54 2.36
N ARG A 13 -11.88 -4.41 2.24
CA ARG A 13 -12.81 -4.28 3.37
C ARG A 13 -14.06 -5.12 3.13
N VAL A 14 -14.60 -5.72 4.19
CA VAL A 14 -15.85 -6.46 4.17
C VAL A 14 -16.80 -5.94 5.24
N ALA A 15 -18.03 -5.67 4.84
CA ALA A 15 -19.09 -5.30 5.76
C ALA A 15 -19.65 -6.57 6.43
N LEU A 16 -19.80 -6.53 7.75
CA LEU A 16 -20.53 -7.56 8.48
C LEU A 16 -22.02 -7.21 8.54
N ASP A 17 -22.86 -8.22 8.46
CA ASP A 17 -24.30 -8.09 8.64
C ASP A 17 -24.67 -7.87 10.13
N ALA A 18 -25.98 -7.75 10.40
CA ALA A 18 -26.48 -7.57 11.76
C ALA A 18 -26.16 -8.74 12.71
N HIS A 19 -25.82 -9.92 12.17
CA HIS A 19 -25.39 -11.10 12.92
C HIS A 19 -23.86 -11.20 13.01
N ARG A 20 -23.13 -10.15 12.64
CA ARG A 20 -21.66 -10.09 12.59
C ARG A 20 -21.04 -11.13 11.66
N ARG A 21 -21.72 -11.42 10.55
CA ARG A 21 -21.25 -12.35 9.52
C ARG A 21 -20.97 -11.63 8.21
N GLY A 22 -19.95 -12.09 7.50
CA GLY A 22 -19.58 -11.57 6.18
C GLY A 22 -18.84 -12.63 5.38
N GLY A 23 -18.64 -12.36 4.10
CA GLY A 23 -17.88 -13.23 3.22
C GLY A 23 -17.10 -12.40 2.23
N VAL A 24 -15.88 -12.83 1.93
CA VAL A 24 -15.03 -12.21 0.93
C VAL A 24 -14.48 -13.28 -0.01
N THR A 25 -14.61 -13.03 -1.30
CA THR A 25 -14.02 -13.90 -2.32
C THR A 25 -12.56 -13.56 -2.48
N VAL A 26 -11.70 -14.57 -2.52
CA VAL A 26 -10.25 -14.43 -2.73
C VAL A 26 -9.86 -15.23 -3.98
N ASN A 27 -9.17 -14.57 -4.90
CA ASN A 27 -8.68 -15.20 -6.13
C ASN A 27 -7.27 -15.73 -5.89
N VAL A 28 -7.06 -17.01 -6.21
CA VAL A 28 -5.77 -17.67 -6.14
C VAL A 28 -5.39 -18.12 -7.55
N THR A 29 -4.28 -17.59 -8.05
CA THR A 29 -3.73 -17.92 -9.37
C THR A 29 -2.45 -18.73 -9.22
N ASN A 30 -2.34 -19.80 -10.01
CA ASN A 30 -1.07 -20.51 -10.20
C ASN A 30 -0.30 -19.88 -11.36
N ALA A 31 0.65 -19.01 -11.06
CA ALA A 31 1.57 -18.41 -12.04
C ALA A 31 2.73 -19.33 -12.43
N GLY A 32 2.82 -20.54 -11.84
CA GLY A 32 3.83 -21.54 -12.19
C GLY A 32 3.52 -22.25 -13.51
N GLN A 33 4.51 -23.00 -14.01
CA GLN A 33 4.40 -23.76 -15.26
C GLN A 33 3.75 -25.14 -15.10
N ASN A 34 3.56 -25.61 -13.86
CA ASN A 34 3.03 -26.94 -13.55
C ASN A 34 1.69 -26.82 -12.82
N ALA A 35 0.80 -27.79 -13.06
CA ALA A 35 -0.42 -27.92 -12.28
C ALA A 35 -0.06 -28.20 -10.82
N ASP A 36 -0.83 -27.65 -9.90
CA ASP A 36 -0.62 -27.87 -8.47
C ASP A 36 -1.95 -27.85 -7.71
N VAL A 37 -1.92 -28.21 -6.43
CA VAL A 37 -3.07 -28.19 -5.53
C VAL A 37 -2.87 -27.08 -4.51
N ALA A 38 -3.69 -26.04 -4.60
CA ALA A 38 -3.70 -24.92 -3.67
C ALA A 38 -4.40 -25.31 -2.37
N VAL A 39 -3.78 -25.02 -1.24
CA VAL A 39 -4.41 -25.05 0.10
C VAL A 39 -4.56 -23.61 0.58
N PHE A 40 -5.81 -23.17 0.76
CA PHE A 40 -6.15 -21.81 1.16
C PHE A 40 -6.70 -21.78 2.59
N GLY A 41 -6.27 -20.79 3.36
CA GLY A 41 -6.70 -20.58 4.74
C GLY A 41 -6.67 -19.11 5.15
N ALA A 42 -7.25 -18.82 6.31
CA ALA A 42 -7.25 -17.48 6.89
C ALA A 42 -6.05 -17.27 7.81
N VAL A 43 -5.53 -16.05 7.84
CA VAL A 43 -4.56 -15.55 8.82
C VAL A 43 -5.22 -14.41 9.57
N ALA A 44 -5.44 -14.61 10.87
CA ALA A 44 -6.03 -13.58 11.72
C ALA A 44 -5.03 -12.45 11.97
N GLY A 45 -5.49 -11.20 11.86
CA GLY A 45 -4.72 -10.03 12.28
C GLY A 45 -4.87 -9.74 13.77
N ASP A 46 -4.29 -8.64 14.24
CA ASP A 46 -4.27 -8.29 15.66
C ASP A 46 -5.68 -8.19 16.26
N GLY A 47 -5.86 -8.85 17.42
CA GLY A 47 -7.13 -8.89 18.14
C GLY A 47 -8.21 -9.79 17.51
N ALA A 48 -7.98 -10.35 16.33
CA ALA A 48 -8.89 -11.32 15.71
C ALA A 48 -8.52 -12.76 16.10
N ASP A 49 -9.52 -13.60 16.33
CA ASP A 49 -9.31 -15.02 16.62
C ASP A 49 -9.46 -15.86 15.34
N PRO A 50 -8.56 -16.82 15.05
CA PRO A 50 -8.65 -17.70 13.90
C PRO A 50 -9.99 -18.44 13.76
N SER A 51 -10.67 -18.73 14.88
CA SER A 51 -11.98 -19.40 14.90
C SER A 51 -13.11 -18.60 14.26
N TRP A 52 -12.90 -17.30 14.01
CA TRP A 52 -13.89 -16.45 13.33
C TRP A 52 -13.93 -16.70 11.83
N PHE A 53 -12.98 -17.44 11.27
CA PHE A 53 -12.79 -17.58 9.85
C PHE A 53 -13.00 -19.01 9.38
N SER A 54 -13.68 -19.17 8.25
CA SER A 54 -13.82 -20.47 7.60
C SER A 54 -13.73 -20.34 6.08
N VAL A 55 -13.18 -21.35 5.43
CA VAL A 55 -13.02 -21.41 3.98
C VAL A 55 -13.80 -22.61 3.47
N ALA A 56 -14.70 -22.38 2.51
CA ALA A 56 -15.35 -23.47 1.79
C ALA A 56 -14.36 -24.13 0.82
N ASP A 57 -14.25 -25.45 0.87
CA ASP A 57 -13.35 -26.26 0.03
C ASP A 57 -11.91 -25.71 -0.01
N PRO A 58 -11.17 -25.75 1.12
CA PRO A 58 -9.88 -25.08 1.24
C PRO A 58 -8.79 -25.64 0.33
N GLN A 59 -8.94 -26.87 -0.17
CA GLN A 59 -7.96 -27.51 -1.05
C GLN A 59 -8.53 -27.70 -2.46
N ARG A 60 -7.89 -27.11 -3.48
CA ARG A 60 -8.37 -27.18 -4.87
C ARG A 60 -7.24 -27.35 -5.88
N PRO A 61 -7.42 -28.17 -6.93
CA PRO A 61 -6.47 -28.24 -8.03
C PRO A 61 -6.53 -26.96 -8.88
N VAL A 62 -5.37 -26.45 -9.28
CA VAL A 62 -5.23 -25.24 -10.11
C VAL A 62 -4.25 -25.53 -11.24
N PRO A 63 -4.69 -25.50 -12.52
CA PRO A 63 -3.80 -25.72 -13.66
C PRO A 63 -2.78 -24.57 -13.80
N PRO A 64 -1.70 -24.75 -14.57
CA PRO A 64 -0.76 -23.67 -14.89
C PRO A 64 -1.50 -22.47 -15.50
N GLY A 65 -1.23 -21.27 -14.99
CA GLY A 65 -1.93 -20.04 -15.40
C GLY A 65 -3.41 -19.97 -14.98
N GLY A 66 -3.92 -20.98 -14.26
CA GLY A 66 -5.29 -21.06 -13.81
C GLY A 66 -5.57 -20.21 -12.58
N THR A 67 -6.82 -19.75 -12.46
CA THR A 67 -7.32 -19.01 -11.29
C THR A 67 -8.52 -19.74 -10.69
N VAL A 68 -8.53 -19.90 -9.37
CA VAL A 68 -9.67 -20.39 -8.59
C VAL A 68 -10.10 -19.35 -7.57
N GLN A 69 -11.39 -19.35 -7.25
CA GLN A 69 -11.98 -18.43 -6.26
C GLN A 69 -12.28 -19.20 -4.97
N TYR A 70 -11.85 -18.66 -3.83
CA TYR A 70 -12.18 -19.14 -2.50
C TYR A 70 -13.12 -18.17 -1.80
N LEU A 71 -14.15 -18.68 -1.13
CA LEU A 71 -14.99 -17.86 -0.25
C LEU A 71 -14.46 -17.97 1.18
N LEU A 72 -13.90 -16.86 1.69
CA LEU A 72 -13.50 -16.71 3.08
C LEU A 72 -14.69 -16.11 3.86
N ASN A 73 -15.30 -16.92 4.71
CA ASN A 73 -16.38 -16.51 5.59
C ASN A 73 -15.84 -15.98 6.90
N ILE A 74 -16.47 -14.93 7.41
CA ILE A 74 -16.17 -14.27 8.68
C ILE A 74 -17.42 -14.38 9.55
N GLY A 75 -17.25 -14.86 10.77
CA GLY A 75 -18.29 -14.96 11.79
C GLY A 75 -17.74 -14.55 13.14
N VAL A 76 -18.02 -13.32 13.56
CA VAL A 76 -17.50 -12.78 14.81
C VAL A 76 -18.49 -13.05 15.95
N PRO A 77 -18.06 -13.64 17.08
CA PRO A 77 -18.93 -13.84 18.24
C PRO A 77 -19.53 -12.53 18.80
N ALA A 78 -20.71 -12.63 19.41
CA ALA A 78 -21.43 -11.47 19.95
C ALA A 78 -20.69 -10.79 21.12
N GLN A 79 -19.82 -11.53 21.82
CA GLN A 79 -19.05 -11.06 22.99
C GLN A 79 -17.85 -10.19 22.59
N VAL A 80 -17.47 -10.19 21.32
CA VAL A 80 -16.30 -9.44 20.84
C VAL A 80 -16.58 -7.93 20.93
N PRO A 81 -15.63 -7.14 21.47
CA PRO A 81 -15.75 -5.69 21.54
C PRO A 81 -15.98 -5.07 20.16
N PRO A 82 -16.70 -3.95 20.07
CA PRO A 82 -16.76 -3.18 18.84
C PRO A 82 -15.37 -2.63 18.51
N GLY A 83 -14.98 -2.71 17.24
CA GLY A 83 -13.63 -2.37 16.83
C GLY A 83 -13.37 -2.75 15.39
N ARG A 84 -12.19 -2.36 14.90
CA ARG A 84 -11.70 -2.74 13.58
C ARG A 84 -10.76 -3.93 13.74
N TYR A 85 -10.97 -4.94 12.91
CA TYR A 85 -10.19 -6.17 12.89
C TYR A 85 -9.74 -6.46 11.46
N ALA A 86 -8.76 -7.36 11.31
CA ALA A 86 -8.17 -7.71 10.03
C ALA A 86 -8.07 -9.23 9.84
N VAL A 87 -8.13 -9.68 8.59
CA VAL A 87 -7.84 -11.04 8.17
C VAL A 87 -7.12 -11.03 6.82
N ALA A 88 -6.17 -11.92 6.59
CA ALA A 88 -5.59 -12.14 5.28
C ALA A 88 -5.83 -13.57 4.81
N GLY A 89 -5.93 -13.76 3.49
CA GLY A 89 -5.95 -15.09 2.87
C GLY A 89 -4.53 -15.59 2.62
N ARG A 90 -4.21 -16.81 3.03
CA ARG A 90 -2.93 -17.45 2.76
C ARG A 90 -3.13 -18.68 1.90
N VAL A 91 -2.34 -18.82 0.84
CA VAL A 91 -2.25 -20.02 0.01
C VAL A 91 -0.87 -20.64 0.09
N TYR A 92 -0.79 -21.96 0.02
CA TYR A 92 0.46 -22.70 -0.21
C TYR A 92 0.17 -23.96 -1.05
N SER A 93 1.23 -24.59 -1.55
CA SER A 93 1.12 -25.85 -2.30
C SER A 93 0.87 -27.02 -1.34
N ALA A 94 -0.06 -27.94 -1.70
CA ALA A 94 -0.21 -29.21 -0.97
C ALA A 94 0.95 -30.19 -1.25
N ASN A 95 1.69 -29.99 -2.35
CA ASN A 95 2.69 -30.93 -2.85
C ASN A 95 4.13 -30.46 -2.61
N GLN A 96 4.31 -29.26 -2.07
CA GLN A 96 5.61 -28.65 -1.79
C GLN A 96 5.62 -28.03 -0.38
N PRO A 97 6.80 -27.82 0.22
CA PRO A 97 6.89 -27.23 1.55
C PRO A 97 6.20 -25.85 1.62
N PRO A 98 5.35 -25.60 2.64
CA PRO A 98 4.65 -24.33 2.79
C PRO A 98 5.59 -23.13 2.95
N GLU A 99 6.76 -23.29 3.56
CA GLU A 99 7.75 -22.24 3.76
C GLU A 99 8.31 -21.67 2.45
N GLU A 100 8.34 -22.46 1.38
CA GLU A 100 8.81 -22.03 0.05
C GLU A 100 7.68 -21.44 -0.79
N THR A 101 6.47 -21.97 -0.61
CA THR A 101 5.33 -21.69 -1.50
C THR A 101 4.28 -20.76 -0.92
N SER A 102 4.33 -20.48 0.39
CA SER A 102 3.31 -19.67 1.06
C SER A 102 3.26 -18.26 0.50
N ARG A 103 2.06 -17.81 0.17
CA ARG A 103 1.76 -16.43 -0.23
C ARG A 103 0.51 -15.97 0.49
N THR A 104 0.54 -14.72 0.92
CA THR A 104 -0.55 -14.09 1.67
C THR A 104 -1.10 -12.94 0.84
N SER A 105 -2.41 -12.76 0.89
CA SER A 105 -3.06 -11.55 0.35
C SER A 105 -2.71 -10.33 1.18
N GLY A 106 -3.13 -9.15 0.71
CA GLY A 106 -3.26 -8.00 1.59
C GLY A 106 -4.25 -8.26 2.73
N TRP A 107 -4.17 -7.44 3.77
CA TRP A 107 -5.12 -7.45 4.88
C TRP A 107 -6.50 -6.97 4.42
N ILE A 108 -7.52 -7.72 4.83
CA ILE A 108 -8.93 -7.42 4.61
C ILE A 108 -9.49 -6.94 5.95
N LEU A 109 -9.93 -5.68 5.99
CA LEU A 109 -10.45 -5.05 7.19
C LEU A 109 -11.95 -5.34 7.35
N PHE A 110 -12.41 -5.46 8.58
CA PHE A 110 -13.84 -5.49 8.90
C PHE A 110 -14.12 -4.78 10.22
N ASP A 111 -15.22 -4.04 10.25
CA ASP A 111 -15.64 -3.28 11.42
C ASP A 111 -16.74 -4.07 12.16
N VAL A 112 -16.54 -4.31 13.46
CA VAL A 112 -17.53 -4.94 14.35
C VAL A 112 -18.33 -3.83 15.02
N ALA A 113 -19.62 -3.75 14.70
CA ALA A 113 -20.49 -2.73 15.25
C ALA A 113 -20.83 -2.96 16.75
N PRO A 114 -21.14 -1.88 17.50
CA PRO A 114 -21.73 -1.97 18.83
C PRO A 114 -22.97 -2.87 18.82
N ALA A 115 -23.03 -3.81 19.77
CA ALA A 115 -24.21 -4.64 19.96
C ALA A 115 -25.42 -3.72 20.26
N GLY A 116 -26.36 -3.62 19.30
CA GLY A 116 -27.56 -2.80 19.43
C GLY A 116 -27.66 -1.57 18.51
N ALA A 117 -26.72 -1.32 17.61
CA ALA A 117 -26.87 -0.26 16.60
C ALA A 117 -27.88 -0.69 15.50
N ALA A 118 -29.17 -0.60 15.83
CA ALA A 118 -30.25 -0.67 14.84
C ALA A 118 -30.14 0.51 13.86
N ARG A 119 -30.33 0.22 12.58
CA ARG A 119 -30.44 1.20 11.49
C ARG A 119 -31.51 2.26 11.83
N PRO A 120 -31.36 3.54 11.43
CA PRO A 120 -32.45 4.51 11.53
C PRO A 120 -33.70 3.99 10.81
N ALA A 121 -34.84 4.02 11.50
CA ALA A 121 -36.12 3.57 10.97
C ALA A 121 -36.52 4.40 9.73
N PRO A 122 -37.22 3.80 8.74
CA PRO A 122 -37.82 4.56 7.64
C PRO A 122 -38.79 5.61 8.20
N GLN A 123 -38.67 6.85 7.73
CA GLN A 123 -39.61 7.90 8.09
C GLN A 123 -41.04 7.54 7.63
N PRO A 124 -42.09 7.85 8.41
CA PRO A 124 -43.47 7.68 7.99
C PRO A 124 -43.78 8.60 6.81
N GLY A 125 -44.24 8.03 5.70
CA GLY A 125 -44.72 8.81 4.55
C GLY A 125 -45.94 9.67 4.89
N PRO A 126 -46.21 10.72 4.10
CA PRO A 126 -47.36 11.60 4.30
C PRO A 126 -48.70 10.87 4.12
N PRO A 127 -49.79 11.37 4.73
CA PRO A 127 -51.07 10.67 4.88
C PRO A 127 -51.78 10.36 3.55
N PRO A 128 -52.69 9.36 3.54
CA PRO A 128 -53.25 8.78 2.33
C PRO A 128 -54.06 9.79 1.51
N ALA A 129 -53.74 9.87 0.22
CA ALA A 129 -54.55 10.56 -0.78
C ALA A 129 -55.86 9.78 -1.05
N ALA A 130 -56.90 10.54 -1.41
CA ALA A 130 -58.27 10.13 -1.70
C ALA A 130 -58.41 8.92 -2.65
N PRO A 131 -59.53 8.16 -2.58
CA PRO A 131 -59.71 6.92 -3.32
C PRO A 131 -59.70 7.14 -4.85
N PRO A 132 -59.10 6.21 -5.63
CA PRO A 132 -58.98 6.37 -7.07
C PRO A 132 -60.30 6.13 -7.80
N ARG A 133 -60.50 6.88 -8.88
CA ARG A 133 -61.56 6.66 -9.88
C ARG A 133 -61.34 5.32 -10.62
N PRO A 134 -62.41 4.70 -11.17
CA PRO A 134 -62.31 3.42 -11.85
C PRO A 134 -61.41 3.50 -13.11
N PRO A 135 -60.71 2.41 -13.44
CA PRO A 135 -59.71 2.39 -14.51
C PRO A 135 -60.37 2.47 -15.89
N GLN A 136 -59.87 3.36 -16.74
CA GLN A 136 -60.08 3.30 -18.19
C GLN A 136 -59.09 2.32 -18.83
N PRO A 137 -59.47 1.61 -19.90
CA PRO A 137 -58.60 0.65 -20.56
C PRO A 137 -57.53 1.38 -21.37
N ARG A 138 -56.27 1.33 -20.90
CA ARG A 138 -55.12 1.88 -21.62
C ARG A 138 -54.39 0.79 -22.39
N ARG A 139 -54.38 0.92 -23.72
CA ARG A 139 -53.57 0.16 -24.67
C ARG A 139 -52.08 0.24 -24.28
N GLN A 140 -51.47 -0.93 -24.13
CA GLN A 140 -50.03 -1.08 -23.91
C GLN A 140 -49.28 -0.69 -25.19
N HIS A 141 -48.41 0.32 -25.10
CA HIS A 141 -47.35 0.53 -26.08
C HIS A 141 -46.01 0.22 -25.40
N LEU A 142 -45.39 -0.88 -25.83
CA LEU A 142 -43.99 -1.22 -25.56
C LEU A 142 -43.11 -0.10 -26.12
N LEU A 143 -42.44 0.68 -25.28
CA LEU A 143 -41.25 1.48 -25.67
C LEU A 143 -40.42 2.17 -24.55
N PRO A 144 -40.35 1.77 -23.25
CA PRO A 144 -39.45 2.44 -22.29
C PRO A 144 -38.22 1.65 -21.80
N ILE A 145 -37.82 0.53 -22.43
CA ILE A 145 -36.70 -0.30 -21.89
C ILE A 145 -35.32 0.24 -22.29
N VAL A 146 -35.18 0.87 -23.46
CA VAL A 146 -33.86 1.29 -23.97
C VAL A 146 -33.30 2.52 -23.25
N ALA A 147 -34.16 3.44 -22.78
CA ALA A 147 -33.73 4.67 -22.12
C ALA A 147 -33.19 4.44 -20.69
N VAL A 148 -33.71 3.47 -19.94
CA VAL A 148 -33.29 3.18 -18.56
C VAL A 148 -31.93 2.48 -18.52
N ALA A 149 -31.64 1.61 -19.49
CA ALA A 149 -30.36 0.92 -19.59
C ALA A 149 -29.19 1.87 -19.90
N ALA A 150 -29.41 2.88 -20.74
CA ALA A 150 -28.37 3.86 -21.09
C ALA A 150 -27.98 4.74 -19.89
N VAL A 151 -28.95 5.19 -19.09
CA VAL A 151 -28.69 5.99 -17.88
C VAL A 151 -27.97 5.16 -16.81
N GLY A 152 -28.36 3.89 -16.62
CA GLY A 152 -27.69 2.99 -15.69
C GLY A 152 -26.22 2.70 -16.06
N LEU A 153 -25.94 2.51 -17.35
CA LEU A 153 -24.57 2.26 -17.82
C LEU A 153 -23.66 3.49 -17.62
N VAL A 154 -24.16 4.69 -17.90
CA VAL A 154 -23.41 5.94 -17.67
C VAL A 154 -23.13 6.12 -16.17
N ALA A 155 -24.10 5.83 -15.29
CA ALA A 155 -23.89 5.91 -13.84
C ALA A 155 -22.84 4.92 -13.34
N VAL A 156 -22.81 3.68 -13.85
CA VAL A 156 -21.78 2.67 -13.50
C VAL A 156 -20.40 3.07 -14.00
N ILE A 157 -20.29 3.63 -15.21
CA ILE A 157 -19.02 4.11 -15.75
C ILE A 157 -18.51 5.31 -14.94
N VAL A 158 -19.38 6.26 -14.58
CA VAL A 158 -19.01 7.43 -13.76
C VAL A 158 -18.62 7.02 -12.33
N LEU A 159 -19.35 6.08 -11.70
CA LEU A 159 -18.98 5.52 -10.39
C LEU A 159 -17.68 4.71 -10.46
N GLY A 160 -17.48 3.92 -11.51
CA GLY A 160 -16.23 3.22 -11.73
C GLY A 160 -15.06 4.18 -11.90
N TRP A 161 -15.25 5.26 -12.65
CA TRP A 161 -14.19 6.21 -12.92
C TRP A 161 -13.86 7.12 -11.73
N THR A 162 -14.85 7.49 -10.89
CA THR A 162 -14.63 8.35 -9.72
C THR A 162 -14.26 7.60 -8.45
N VAL A 163 -14.68 6.34 -8.28
CA VAL A 163 -14.47 5.57 -7.05
C VAL A 163 -13.44 4.46 -7.22
N ILE A 164 -13.41 3.79 -8.38
CA ILE A 164 -12.56 2.60 -8.60
C ILE A 164 -11.21 2.99 -9.21
N TRP A 165 -11.16 3.98 -10.11
CA TRP A 165 -9.92 4.42 -10.75
C TRP A 165 -8.83 4.93 -9.80
N PRO A 166 -9.10 5.79 -8.79
CA PRO A 166 -8.07 6.23 -7.86
C PRO A 166 -7.51 5.09 -6.98
N MET A 167 -8.24 4.00 -6.77
CA MET A 167 -7.76 2.83 -6.01
C MET A 167 -6.75 1.97 -6.77
N PHE A 168 -6.62 2.15 -8.09
CA PHE A 168 -5.65 1.45 -8.95
C PHE A 168 -4.60 2.39 -9.54
N ALA A 169 -4.62 3.67 -9.17
CA ALA A 169 -3.54 4.57 -9.51
C ALA A 169 -2.27 4.04 -8.83
N LYS A 170 -1.25 3.72 -9.62
CA LYS A 170 0.07 3.51 -9.04
C LYS A 170 0.47 4.83 -8.39
N HIS A 171 0.63 4.82 -7.07
CA HIS A 171 1.19 5.94 -6.35
C HIS A 171 2.69 5.89 -6.57
N GLU A 172 3.16 6.72 -7.49
CA GLU A 172 4.56 6.96 -7.76
C GLU A 172 4.81 8.46 -7.83
N GLY A 173 5.97 8.87 -7.34
CA GLY A 173 6.36 10.27 -7.35
C GLY A 173 7.82 10.46 -6.99
N VAL A 174 8.33 11.63 -7.35
CA VAL A 174 9.67 12.09 -7.00
C VAL A 174 9.52 13.27 -6.04
N ILE A 175 10.32 13.24 -4.99
CA ILE A 175 10.47 14.34 -4.04
C ILE A 175 11.91 14.81 -4.17
N GLU A 176 12.07 15.98 -4.78
CA GLU A 176 13.37 16.63 -4.92
C GLU A 176 13.84 17.15 -3.57
N SER A 177 15.16 17.32 -3.40
CA SER A 177 15.69 17.87 -2.15
C SER A 177 15.03 19.21 -1.79
N THR A 178 14.77 20.07 -2.76
CA THR A 178 14.13 21.40 -2.66
C THR A 178 12.75 21.38 -2.00
N ASP A 179 12.02 20.27 -2.15
CA ASP A 179 10.71 20.06 -1.54
C ASP A 179 10.81 19.53 -0.11
N MET A 180 12.02 19.22 0.37
CA MET A 180 12.26 18.74 1.73
C MET A 180 12.59 19.89 2.68
N ARG A 181 11.82 19.98 3.77
CA ARG A 181 12.02 21.00 4.80
C ARG A 181 13.05 20.52 5.82
N LEU A 182 14.15 21.24 5.97
CA LEU A 182 15.14 20.93 7.01
C LEU A 182 14.52 21.07 8.41
N LEU A 183 14.65 20.03 9.24
CA LEU A 183 14.19 20.06 10.62
C LEU A 183 15.31 20.50 11.57
N PRO A 184 14.99 21.22 12.66
CA PRO A 184 15.97 21.61 13.66
C PRO A 184 16.46 20.40 14.47
N GLY A 185 17.67 20.49 15.02
CA GLY A 185 18.22 19.49 15.94
C GLY A 185 19.27 18.54 15.33
N GLY A 186 19.41 18.53 14.00
CA GLY A 186 20.52 17.87 13.31
C GLY A 186 21.76 18.75 13.18
N ILE A 187 22.90 18.14 12.84
CA ILE A 187 24.17 18.81 12.59
C ILE A 187 24.43 18.87 11.09
N GLY A 188 24.67 20.08 10.56
CA GLY A 188 25.28 20.24 9.24
C GLY A 188 24.42 19.85 8.03
N LEU A 189 23.12 19.60 8.20
CA LEU A 189 22.23 19.36 7.07
C LEU A 189 21.81 20.68 6.43
N GLN A 190 22.01 20.78 5.12
CA GLN A 190 21.70 21.98 4.35
C GLN A 190 21.31 21.63 2.92
N HIS A 191 20.62 22.55 2.25
CA HIS A 191 20.47 22.53 0.79
C HIS A 191 21.75 23.09 0.18
N ARG A 192 22.51 22.25 -0.53
CA ARG A 192 23.73 22.67 -1.22
C ARG A 192 23.48 22.72 -2.73
N GLN A 193 23.83 23.85 -3.34
CA GLN A 193 23.91 23.95 -4.79
C GLN A 193 25.24 23.35 -5.27
N PRO A 194 25.25 22.49 -6.31
CA PRO A 194 26.49 22.13 -6.99
C PRO A 194 27.21 23.37 -7.53
N CYS A 195 28.54 23.37 -7.52
CA CYS A 195 29.31 24.52 -7.96
C CYS A 195 30.51 24.12 -8.84
N CYS A 196 31.20 25.10 -9.43
CA CYS A 196 32.56 24.91 -9.98
C CYS A 196 32.74 23.75 -10.97
N GLY A 197 31.76 23.51 -11.85
CA GLY A 197 31.83 22.43 -12.85
C GLY A 197 31.42 21.04 -12.33
N GLU A 198 30.92 20.95 -11.10
CA GLU A 198 30.26 19.75 -10.58
C GLU A 198 29.00 19.41 -11.39
N PRO A 199 28.60 18.12 -11.44
CA PRO A 199 27.36 17.72 -12.09
C PRO A 199 26.15 18.39 -11.43
N SER A 200 25.12 18.67 -12.23
CA SER A 200 23.89 19.28 -11.75
C SER A 200 23.08 18.30 -10.89
N ALA A 201 22.48 18.84 -9.83
CA ALA A 201 21.50 18.17 -8.99
C ALA A 201 20.09 18.36 -9.57
N THR A 202 19.20 17.41 -9.32
CA THR A 202 17.78 17.53 -9.64
C THR A 202 17.17 18.68 -8.82
N GLY A 203 16.40 19.57 -9.44
CA GLY A 203 15.89 20.78 -8.76
C GLY A 203 16.96 21.84 -8.45
N GLY A 204 18.23 21.63 -8.82
CA GLY A 204 19.32 22.59 -8.66
C GLY A 204 20.03 22.57 -7.31
N THR A 205 19.50 21.87 -6.31
CA THR A 205 20.18 21.63 -5.02
C THR A 205 20.07 20.16 -4.63
N PHE A 206 20.87 19.75 -3.64
CA PHE A 206 20.72 18.46 -2.98
C PHE A 206 20.82 18.65 -1.46
N LEU A 207 20.21 17.76 -0.69
CA LEU A 207 20.45 17.69 0.74
C LEU A 207 21.89 17.27 0.98
N TYR A 208 22.62 18.03 1.76
CA TYR A 208 24.02 17.79 2.08
C TYR A 208 24.19 17.76 3.59
N LEU A 209 24.68 16.64 4.11
CA LEU A 209 25.09 16.48 5.49
C LEU A 209 26.59 16.71 5.60
N GLU A 210 26.97 17.76 6.30
CA GLU A 210 28.36 18.00 6.70
C GLU A 210 28.65 17.26 8.02
N ALA A 211 29.30 16.10 7.92
CA ALA A 211 29.55 15.22 9.06
C ALA A 211 31.05 14.99 9.31
N TRP A 212 31.46 15.32 10.52
CA TRP A 212 32.86 15.30 10.97
C TRP A 212 33.20 14.10 11.86
N GLN A 213 32.19 13.37 12.35
CA GLN A 213 32.35 12.17 13.18
C GLN A 213 31.13 11.25 13.03
N VAL A 214 31.29 9.99 13.42
CA VAL A 214 30.20 9.01 13.50
C VAL A 214 29.11 9.53 14.45
N GLY A 215 27.85 9.31 14.09
CA GLY A 215 26.67 9.77 14.84
C GLY A 215 26.20 11.16 14.47
N HIS A 216 26.96 11.94 13.70
CA HIS A 216 26.42 13.17 13.10
C HIS A 216 25.26 12.82 12.18
N SER A 217 24.14 13.50 12.38
CA SER A 217 22.91 13.23 11.66
C SER A 217 22.17 14.52 11.35
N GLY A 218 21.33 14.45 10.33
CA GLY A 218 20.48 15.54 9.88
C GLY A 218 19.14 15.01 9.41
N THR A 219 18.07 15.73 9.73
CA THR A 219 16.71 15.33 9.37
C THR A 219 16.05 16.38 8.47
N ALA A 220 15.37 15.91 7.42
CA ALA A 220 14.48 16.72 6.61
C ALA A 220 13.09 16.07 6.57
N GLU A 221 12.05 16.90 6.55
CA GLU A 221 10.67 16.48 6.39
C GLU A 221 10.30 16.49 4.90
N PHE A 222 9.58 15.47 4.47
CA PHE A 222 8.89 15.43 3.18
C PHE A 222 7.41 15.04 3.38
N VAL A 223 6.56 15.29 2.39
CA VAL A 223 5.13 15.00 2.48
C VAL A 223 4.74 14.00 1.40
N LEU A 224 4.07 12.91 1.80
CA LEU A 224 3.43 11.99 0.87
C LEU A 224 1.97 12.36 0.66
N PRO A 225 1.49 12.37 -0.59
CA PRO A 225 0.08 12.65 -0.90
C PRO A 225 -0.85 11.49 -0.53
N ASP A 226 -0.30 10.29 -0.35
CA ASP A 226 -1.04 9.06 -0.07
C ASP A 226 -0.19 8.14 0.82
N GLY A 227 -0.85 7.33 1.65
CA GLY A 227 -0.21 6.30 2.47
C GLY A 227 -0.19 4.91 1.80
N GLY A 228 0.75 4.07 2.20
CA GLY A 228 0.88 2.71 1.72
C GLY A 228 2.26 2.11 1.93
N ARG A 229 2.49 0.97 1.27
CA ARG A 229 3.80 0.31 1.22
C ARG A 229 4.52 0.76 -0.04
N PHE A 230 5.69 1.37 0.13
CA PHE A 230 6.46 1.99 -0.95
C PHE A 230 7.84 1.37 -1.08
N ASN A 231 8.24 1.09 -2.32
CA ASN A 231 9.63 0.94 -2.69
C ASN A 231 10.25 2.34 -2.78
N ILE A 232 11.27 2.59 -1.97
CA ILE A 232 12.01 3.85 -1.95
C ILE A 232 13.30 3.68 -2.73
N SER A 233 13.52 4.57 -3.68
CA SER A 233 14.78 4.74 -4.39
C SER A 233 15.33 6.14 -4.14
N ALA A 234 16.64 6.32 -4.21
CA ALA A 234 17.26 7.62 -4.02
C ALA A 234 18.39 7.85 -5.02
N ILE A 235 18.56 9.11 -5.43
CA ILE A 235 19.79 9.61 -6.04
C ILE A 235 20.65 10.14 -4.89
N ARG A 236 21.82 9.56 -4.69
CA ARG A 236 22.73 9.90 -3.58
C ARG A 236 24.02 10.49 -4.15
N SER A 237 24.60 11.44 -3.43
CA SER A 237 25.89 11.99 -3.84
C SER A 237 27.02 11.00 -3.56
N THR A 238 28.05 11.04 -4.41
CA THR A 238 29.34 10.40 -4.19
C THR A 238 30.45 11.43 -4.25
N SER A 239 31.52 11.26 -3.47
CA SER A 239 32.65 12.20 -3.47
C SER A 239 33.85 11.61 -2.72
N TRP A 240 35.03 12.20 -2.91
CA TRP A 240 36.25 11.87 -2.16
C TRP A 240 36.10 12.14 -0.66
N ASN A 241 35.11 12.95 -0.27
CA ASN A 241 34.85 13.33 1.11
C ASN A 241 33.56 12.74 1.68
N ASN A 242 32.87 11.88 0.94
CA ASN A 242 31.67 11.21 1.41
C ASN A 242 32.02 9.96 2.23
N GLY A 243 31.26 9.73 3.30
CA GLY A 243 31.42 8.57 4.18
C GLY A 243 30.38 7.49 3.98
N ILE A 244 30.30 6.60 4.97
CA ILE A 244 29.29 5.55 5.07
C ILE A 244 28.09 6.11 5.85
N VAL A 245 26.92 6.09 5.23
CA VAL A 245 25.70 6.65 5.81
C VAL A 245 24.55 5.67 5.89
N LEU A 246 23.75 5.85 6.93
CA LEU A 246 22.50 5.13 7.15
C LEU A 246 21.32 6.08 6.95
N LEU A 247 20.29 5.61 6.27
CA LEU A 247 19.02 6.33 6.11
C LEU A 247 17.96 5.74 7.02
N THR A 248 17.21 6.60 7.69
CA THR A 248 15.98 6.23 8.38
C THR A 248 14.82 7.09 7.90
N ILE A 249 13.63 6.51 7.81
CA ILE A 249 12.37 7.23 7.63
C ILE A 249 11.51 6.99 8.87
N ASP A 250 11.08 8.04 9.54
CA ASP A 250 10.36 8.01 10.82
C ASP A 250 11.06 7.15 11.88
N GLY A 251 12.39 7.27 11.95
CA GLY A 251 13.26 6.51 12.85
C GLY A 251 13.46 5.03 12.50
N LYS A 252 12.81 4.52 11.42
CA LYS A 252 13.02 3.15 10.93
C LYS A 252 14.09 3.14 9.85
N GLN A 253 15.10 2.28 10.01
CA GLN A 253 16.12 2.09 8.98
C GLN A 253 15.51 1.68 7.64
N VAL A 254 15.96 2.34 6.57
CA VAL A 254 15.56 2.05 5.20
C VAL A 254 16.80 1.63 4.43
N GLY A 255 16.85 0.34 4.08
CA GLY A 255 17.96 -0.22 3.34
C GLY A 255 19.20 -0.51 4.18
N GLU A 256 20.29 -0.79 3.47
CA GLU A 256 21.62 -1.00 4.04
C GLU A 256 22.39 0.32 4.13
N GLU A 257 23.50 0.28 4.86
CA GLU A 257 24.48 1.37 4.85
C GLU A 257 25.00 1.61 3.43
N PHE A 258 25.22 2.88 3.11
CA PHE A 258 25.72 3.31 1.81
C PHE A 258 27.08 3.96 1.95
N ASP A 259 28.10 3.36 1.32
CA ASP A 259 29.40 4.00 1.14
C ASP A 259 29.33 4.98 -0.04
N GLY A 260 29.34 6.27 0.28
CA GLY A 260 29.35 7.35 -0.71
C GLY A 260 30.74 7.67 -1.27
N TYR A 261 31.80 6.99 -0.82
CA TYR A 261 33.16 7.29 -1.28
C TYR A 261 33.34 6.96 -2.75
N GLN A 262 33.79 7.95 -3.51
CA GLN A 262 34.37 7.78 -4.84
C GLN A 262 35.45 8.84 -5.03
N ASN A 263 36.55 8.51 -5.70
CA ASN A 263 37.64 9.46 -5.94
C ASN A 263 37.29 10.49 -7.05
N VAL A 264 36.25 11.29 -6.82
CA VAL A 264 35.70 12.34 -7.69
C VAL A 264 35.27 13.53 -6.84
N GLN A 265 35.27 14.74 -7.41
CA GLN A 265 34.89 15.94 -6.67
C GLN A 265 33.43 15.90 -6.17
N LEU A 266 32.49 15.62 -7.06
CA LEU A 266 31.10 15.33 -6.76
C LEU A 266 30.55 14.47 -7.90
N GLY A 267 29.87 13.40 -7.53
CA GLY A 267 29.08 12.56 -8.40
C GLY A 267 27.70 12.34 -7.80
N PHE A 268 26.81 11.78 -8.60
CA PHE A 268 25.51 11.29 -8.16
C PHE A 268 25.33 9.88 -8.69
N THR A 269 24.69 9.02 -7.91
CA THR A 269 24.23 7.72 -8.40
C THR A 269 23.10 7.90 -9.41
N ASP A 270 22.77 6.85 -10.16
CA ASP A 270 21.41 6.75 -10.73
C ASP A 270 20.38 6.54 -9.60
N TRP A 271 19.11 6.34 -9.97
CA TRP A 271 18.10 5.84 -9.04
C TRP A 271 18.49 4.47 -8.49
N VAL A 272 18.91 4.42 -7.23
CA VAL A 272 19.21 3.16 -6.55
C VAL A 272 18.11 2.86 -5.54
N ARG A 273 17.55 1.66 -5.61
CA ARG A 273 16.59 1.18 -4.61
C ARG A 273 17.27 1.13 -3.25
N VAL A 274 16.71 1.85 -2.29
CA VAL A 274 17.17 1.90 -0.91
C VAL A 274 16.47 0.81 -0.10
N GLY A 275 15.15 0.74 -0.17
CA GLY A 275 14.40 -0.23 0.64
C GLY A 275 12.90 -0.21 0.37
N THR A 276 12.15 -0.88 1.23
CA THR A 276 10.69 -0.85 1.21
C THR A 276 10.20 -0.46 2.60
N VAL A 277 9.27 0.49 2.67
CA VAL A 277 8.72 1.03 3.91
C VAL A 277 7.21 1.13 3.83
N GLU A 278 6.56 1.14 4.99
CA GLU A 278 5.14 1.40 5.12
C GLU A 278 5.00 2.78 5.78
N LEU A 279 4.36 3.71 5.07
CA LEU A 279 4.23 5.11 5.43
C LEU A 279 2.76 5.51 5.31
N ASP A 280 2.28 6.36 6.21
CA ASP A 280 0.94 6.94 6.13
C ASP A 280 0.88 8.08 5.08
N GLU A 281 -0.29 8.65 4.88
CA GLU A 281 -0.40 9.93 4.15
C GLU A 281 0.11 11.06 5.06
N GLY A 282 0.83 12.03 4.48
CA GLY A 282 1.25 13.24 5.18
C GLY A 282 2.76 13.33 5.42
N PRO A 283 3.18 14.06 6.47
CA PRO A 283 4.59 14.38 6.70
C PRO A 283 5.38 13.18 7.26
N HIS A 284 6.61 13.02 6.77
CA HIS A 284 7.57 12.00 7.18
C HIS A 284 8.96 12.59 7.37
N GLU A 285 9.74 12.00 8.26
CA GLU A 285 11.09 12.45 8.58
C GLU A 285 12.14 11.55 7.93
N LEU A 286 12.90 12.07 6.98
CA LEU A 286 14.10 11.45 6.42
C LEU A 286 15.33 11.90 7.20
N THR A 287 16.00 10.97 7.86
CA THR A 287 17.27 11.24 8.57
C THR A 287 18.43 10.54 7.88
N MET A 288 19.50 11.29 7.64
CA MET A 288 20.80 10.75 7.25
C MET A 288 21.71 10.72 8.47
N THR A 289 22.36 9.60 8.74
CA THR A 289 23.33 9.47 9.85
C THR A 289 24.67 8.96 9.32
N ALA A 290 25.76 9.66 9.64
CA ALA A 290 27.11 9.17 9.40
C ALA A 290 27.42 8.01 10.34
N VAL A 291 27.65 6.82 9.80
CA VAL A 291 27.94 5.60 10.58
C VAL A 291 29.37 5.11 10.43
N GLY A 292 30.08 5.57 9.39
CA GLY A 292 31.48 5.22 9.16
C GLY A 292 32.11 6.03 8.03
N GLU A 293 33.33 5.67 7.65
CA GLU A 293 34.01 6.19 6.46
C GLU A 293 34.89 5.10 5.86
N SER A 294 35.04 5.11 4.54
CA SER A 294 36.03 4.29 3.86
C SER A 294 37.46 4.79 4.15
N PRO A 295 38.49 3.93 4.13
CA PRO A 295 39.86 4.32 4.53
C PRO A 295 40.44 5.52 3.75
N ASP A 296 39.99 5.70 2.51
CA ASP A 296 40.47 6.76 1.61
C ASP A 296 39.56 8.01 1.62
N ALA A 297 38.46 7.99 2.39
CA ALA A 297 37.56 9.12 2.52
C ALA A 297 38.14 10.17 3.46
N HIS A 298 38.02 11.45 3.09
CA HIS A 298 38.56 12.55 3.89
C HIS A 298 37.61 13.06 4.99
N SER A 299 36.33 12.68 4.91
CA SER A 299 35.30 13.01 5.89
C SER A 299 34.11 12.06 5.76
N ARG A 300 33.03 12.34 6.51
CA ARG A 300 31.81 11.52 6.53
C ARG A 300 30.62 12.20 5.88
N ASN A 301 30.87 13.11 4.93
CA ASN A 301 29.79 13.87 4.30
C ASN A 301 28.88 12.94 3.51
N ALA A 302 27.68 13.40 3.22
CA ALA A 302 26.75 12.68 2.37
C ALA A 302 25.74 13.62 1.76
N GLY A 303 25.04 13.12 0.75
CA GLY A 303 23.91 13.85 0.22
C GLY A 303 22.88 13.00 -0.48
N ILE A 304 21.66 13.55 -0.53
CA ILE A 304 20.51 13.02 -1.25
C ILE A 304 20.03 14.13 -2.19
N ASP A 305 20.03 13.83 -3.47
CA ASP A 305 19.50 14.72 -4.50
C ASP A 305 17.98 14.65 -4.55
N ALA A 306 17.44 13.43 -4.64
CA ALA A 306 16.00 13.18 -4.66
C ALA A 306 15.67 11.79 -4.15
N ILE A 307 14.43 11.61 -3.68
CA ILE A 307 13.83 10.29 -3.39
C ILE A 307 12.68 10.03 -4.36
N ARG A 308 12.52 8.77 -4.75
CA ARG A 308 11.39 8.29 -5.54
C ARG A 308 10.66 7.23 -4.73
N TYR A 309 9.36 7.36 -4.64
CA TYR A 309 8.48 6.35 -4.06
C TYR A 309 7.66 5.71 -5.16
N GLU A 310 7.49 4.39 -5.08
CA GLU A 310 6.66 3.60 -5.97
C GLU A 310 5.88 2.60 -5.13
N SER A 311 4.58 2.45 -5.36
CA SER A 311 3.78 1.42 -4.68
C SER A 311 4.42 0.03 -4.83
N ALA A 312 4.59 -0.68 -3.72
CA ALA A 312 5.36 -1.93 -3.64
C ALA A 312 4.57 -3.20 -3.97
#